data_AF-A0A7J4B9Q5-F1
#
_entry.id   AF-A0A7J4B9Q5-F1
#
_cell.length_a   1.000
_cell.length_b   1.000
_cell.length_c   1.000
_cell.angle_alpha   90.00
_cell.angle_beta   90.00
_cell.angle_gamma   90.00
#
_symmetry.space_group_name_H-M   'P 1'
#
loop_
_entity.id
_entity.type
_entity.pdbx_description
1 polymer ?
#
loop_
_entity_poly.entity_id
_entity_poly.type
_entity_poly.pdbx_seq_one_letter_code
_entity_poly.pdbx_strand_id
1 'polypeptide(L)' 'MLVKPPVTVDVGIIGGSGLYDPGMFKETREFKVYTPYGPPSDNVLVGSYGGRLVAFIP' A
#
# COMPACT_ATOMS: atom_id res chain seq x y z
N MET A 1 -17.10 13.01 6.43
CA MET A 1 -17.31 12.02 5.35
C MET A 1 -15.96 11.39 5.06
N LEU A 2 -15.61 10.31 5.75
CA LEU A 2 -14.35 9.62 5.53
C LEU A 2 -14.55 8.65 4.37
N VAL A 3 -13.72 8.77 3.34
CA VAL A 3 -13.69 7.79 2.25
C VAL A 3 -13.30 6.45 2.87
N LYS A 4 -14.17 5.44 2.74
CA LYS A 4 -13.89 4.10 3.28
C LYS A 4 -12.82 3.44 2.41
N PRO A 5 -11.70 2.96 2.99
CA PRO A 5 -10.68 2.29 2.20
C PRO A 5 -11.17 0.93 1.69
N PRO A 6 -10.69 0.47 0.53
CA PRO A 6 -11.09 -0.81 -0.06
C PRO A 6 -10.51 -2.02 0.68
N VAL A 7 -9.49 -1.81 1.51
CA VAL A 7 -8.77 -2.84 2.27
C VAL A 7 -8.26 -2.25 3.58
N THR A 8 -8.06 -3.09 4.59
CA THR A 8 -7.48 -2.71 5.88
C THR A 8 -6.31 -3.65 6.19
N VAL A 9 -5.22 -3.08 6.69
CA VAL A 9 -4.01 -3.78 7.09
C VAL A 9 -3.47 -3.15 8.38
N ASP A 10 -2.63 -3.88 9.10
CA ASP A 10 -2.09 -3.43 10.39
C ASP A 10 -0.80 -2.61 10.26
N VAL A 11 -0.11 -2.71 9.12
CA VAL A 11 1.19 -2.08 8.89
C VAL A 11 1.20 -1.36 7.54
N GLY A 12 1.66 -0.12 7.54
CA GLY A 12 1.92 0.68 6.34
C GLY A 12 3.39 1.05 6.23
N ILE A 13 3.96 0.93 5.04
CA ILE A 13 5.33 1.31 4.70
C ILE A 13 5.26 2.42 3.65
N ILE A 14 6.00 3.50 3.85
CA ILE A 14 6.17 4.56 2.85
C ILE A 14 7.62 4.49 2.39
N GLY A 15 7.80 4.08 1.14
CA GLY A 15 9.08 3.91 0.48
C GLY A 15 9.69 5.22 0.02
N GLY A 16 10.97 5.15 -0.33
CA GLY A 16 11.64 6.18 -1.11
C GLY A 16 12.30 5.55 -2.32
N SER A 17 13.06 6.34 -3.08
CA SER A 17 13.65 5.97 -4.38
C SER A 17 14.45 4.66 -4.44
N GLY A 18 14.92 4.11 -3.31
CA GLY A 18 15.67 2.86 -3.23
C GLY A 18 14.88 1.61 -2.83
N LEU A 19 13.57 1.69 -2.58
CA LEU A 19 12.76 0.63 -1.98
C LEU A 19 11.77 -0.05 -2.96
N TYR A 20 12.09 -0.09 -4.25
CA TYR A 20 11.27 -0.74 -5.29
C TYR A 20 11.81 -2.14 -5.63
N ASP A 21 11.84 -3.06 -4.67
CA ASP A 21 12.06 -4.47 -5.03
C ASP A 21 10.69 -5.15 -5.24
N PRO A 22 10.28 -5.46 -6.48
CA PRO A 22 9.01 -6.12 -6.76
C PRO A 22 8.91 -7.51 -6.11
N GLY A 23 10.02 -8.11 -5.70
CA GLY A 23 10.08 -9.41 -5.03
C GLY A 23 9.93 -9.35 -3.51
N MET A 24 9.85 -8.15 -2.91
CA MET A 24 9.78 -8.02 -1.45
C MET A 24 8.49 -8.58 -0.86
N PHE A 25 7.37 -8.43 -1.57
CA PHE A 25 6.04 -8.80 -1.09
C PHE A 25 5.49 -10.00 -1.87
N LYS A 26 4.80 -10.89 -1.17
CA LYS A 26 4.07 -12.02 -1.78
C LYS A 26 2.60 -11.64 -1.98
N GLU A 27 1.98 -12.20 -3.01
CA GLU A 27 0.53 -12.06 -3.27
C GLU A 27 0.08 -10.59 -3.38
N THR A 28 0.93 -9.73 -3.94
CA THR A 28 0.69 -8.29 -4.03
C THR A 28 -0.53 -7.96 -4.88
N ARG A 29 -1.39 -7.08 -4.37
CA ARG A 29 -2.51 -6.48 -5.08
C ARG A 29 -2.42 -4.97 -5.01
N GLU A 30 -2.80 -4.31 -6.08
CA GLU A 30 -2.77 -2.87 -6.20
C GLU A 30 -4.16 -2.27 -5.95
N PHE A 31 -4.23 -1.22 -5.15
CA PHE A 31 -5.47 -0.55 -4.77
C PHE A 31 -5.38 0.95 -5.06
N LYS A 32 -6.31 1.44 -5.87
CA LYS A 32 -6.52 2.87 -6.03
C LYS A 32 -7.30 3.41 -4.83
N VAL A 33 -6.63 4.19 -3.99
CA VAL A 33 -7.22 4.77 -2.79
C VAL A 33 -7.53 6.25 -3.01
N TYR A 34 -8.73 6.67 -2.64
CA TYR A 34 -9.17 8.06 -2.74
C TYR A 34 -9.14 8.71 -1.36
N THR A 35 -8.64 9.95 -1.29
CA THR A 35 -8.70 10.76 -0.07
C THR A 35 -9.38 12.09 -0.36
N PRO A 36 -9.96 12.76 0.64
CA PRO A 36 -10.46 14.14 0.49
C PRO A 36 -9.37 15.16 0.12
N TYR A 37 -8.10 14.79 0.23
CA TYR A 37 -6.94 15.64 -0.04
C TYR A 37 -6.34 15.41 -1.44
N GLY A 38 -6.96 14.55 -2.26
CA GLY A 38 -6.45 14.15 -3.57
C GLY A 38 -5.91 12.71 -3.60
N PRO A 39 -5.29 12.29 -4.72
CA PRO A 39 -4.66 10.98 -4.82
C PRO A 39 -3.38 10.93 -3.98
N PRO A 40 -2.98 9.74 -3.47
CA PRO A 40 -1.63 9.53 -2.93
C PRO A 40 -0.55 9.65 -4.03
N SER A 41 0.72 9.59 -3.63
CA SER A 41 1.86 9.65 -4.56
C SER A 41 1.82 8.56 -5.64
N ASP A 42 1.30 7.38 -5.29
CA ASP A 42 1.07 6.26 -6.20
C ASP A 42 -0.11 5.41 -5.68
N ASN A 43 -0.49 4.36 -6.40
CA ASN A 43 -1.43 3.37 -5.90
C ASN A 43 -0.86 2.63 -4.68
N VAL A 44 -1.76 2.18 -3.80
CA VAL A 44 -1.37 1.44 -2.60
C VAL A 44 -1.18 -0.03 -2.97
N LEU A 45 0.03 -0.55 -2.77
CA LEU A 45 0.33 -1.97 -2.92
C LEU A 45 0.06 -2.68 -1.61
N VAL A 46 -0.70 -3.77 -1.62
CA VAL A 46 -0.93 -4.60 -0.44
C VAL A 46 -0.45 -6.01 -0.71
N GLY A 47 0.46 -6.51 0.12
CA GLY A 47 1.01 -7.86 -0.01
C GLY A 47 1.40 -8.45 1.34
N SER A 48 1.89 -9.69 1.34
CA SER A 48 2.36 -10.39 2.53
C SER A 48 3.88 -10.28 2.68
N TYR A 49 4.33 -9.87 3.86
CA TYR A 49 5.74 -9.83 4.27
C TYR A 49 5.88 -10.47 5.65
N GLY A 50 6.74 -11.49 5.78
CA GLY A 50 6.92 -12.19 7.07
C GLY A 50 5.63 -12.79 7.64
N GLY A 51 4.66 -13.16 6.78
CA GLY A 51 3.36 -13.69 7.19
C GLY A 51 2.34 -12.64 7.64
N ARG A 52 2.62 -11.34 7.45
CA ARG A 52 1.72 -10.23 7.77
C ARG A 52 1.31 -9.47 6.50
N LEU A 53 0.07 -9.03 6.45
CA LEU A 53 -0.41 -8.12 5.41
C LEU A 53 0.11 -6.72 5.66
N VAL A 54 0.70 -6.11 4.63
CA VAL A 54 1.31 -4.79 4.66
C VAL A 54 0.82 -3.97 3.49
N ALA A 55 0.58 -2.68 3.71
CA ALA A 55 0.39 -1.69 2.66
C ALA A 55 1.71 -0.96 2.39
N PHE A 56 2.00 -0.69 1.13
CA PHE A 56 3.18 0.01 0.68
C PHE A 56 2.80 1.11 -0.30
N ILE A 57 3.31 2.32 -0.07
CA ILE A 57 3.28 3.42 -1.04
C ILE A 57 4.74 3.73 -1.38
N PRO A 58 5.15 3.59 -2.64
CA PRO A 58 6.51 3.85 -3.06
C PRO A 58 6.96 5.32 -3.02
#